data_AF-A0A9W3BSF9-F1
#
_entry.id   AF-A0A9W3BSF9-F1
#
_cell.length_a   1.000
_cell.length_b   1.000
_cell.length_c   1.000
_cell.angle_alpha   90.00
_cell.angle_beta   90.00
_cell.angle_gamma   90.00
#
_symmetry.space_group_name_H-M   'P 1'
#
loop_
_entity.id
_entity.type
_entity.pdbx_description
1 polymer ?
#
loop_
_entity_poly.entity_id
_entity_poly.type
_entity_poly.pdbx_seq_one_letter_code
_entity_poly.pdbx_strand_id
1 'polypeptide(L)'
;MSKRRTDNDTESGTATPLDRFGFLKQEHAISPDRFSKARTTASSTDHDREERKVRKWRKMIGVGGSDWKHYVRRKPNVVKRRIRKGIPDCLRGLVWQLISGSRDLLLMNPGVYEQLVIYETSASELDIIRDISRTFPSHVFFQKRHGPGQRSLYNVLKAYSVYDRDVGYVQGMGFIAGLLLLYMSEEDAFWLLVALLKGAVHAPMEGLYHAGLPLVQQYLFQLESLVKELIPKLGEHFTQEMINPSMYASQWFITVFSYSFPFPLALRIWDVFLSEGVKIVFKVGLALLKYCQDELVKLPFEKLIHALKTFPEDAMNPDTLLPLAYPIKVSKRLEELKVDYEKTIAKPVQP
;
A
#
# COMPACT_ATOMS: atom_id res chain seq x y z
N MET A 1 -24.88 35.36 -53.32
CA MET A 1 -25.48 34.64 -52.18
C MET A 1 -24.51 33.57 -51.72
N SER A 2 -23.98 33.74 -50.52
CA SER A 2 -22.77 33.07 -50.01
C SER A 2 -23.08 31.73 -49.34
N LYS A 3 -22.22 30.73 -49.61
CA LYS A 3 -22.14 29.42 -48.96
C LYS A 3 -21.95 29.58 -47.45
N ARG A 4 -22.74 28.88 -46.62
CA ARG A 4 -22.37 28.59 -45.23
C ARG A 4 -21.97 27.13 -45.09
N ARG A 5 -20.73 26.95 -44.64
CA ARG A 5 -20.08 25.70 -44.24
C ARG A 5 -20.74 25.18 -42.97
N THR A 6 -20.92 23.88 -42.91
CA THR A 6 -21.12 23.10 -41.70
C THR A 6 -19.77 22.89 -41.03
N ASP A 7 -19.58 23.46 -39.84
CA ASP A 7 -18.43 23.15 -38.99
C ASP A 7 -18.72 21.83 -38.25
N ASN A 8 -17.94 20.80 -38.59
CA ASN A 8 -17.79 19.58 -37.81
C ASN A 8 -16.69 19.84 -36.78
N ASP A 9 -17.07 20.18 -35.55
CA ASP A 9 -16.15 20.15 -34.41
C ASP A 9 -15.81 18.70 -34.09
N THR A 10 -14.71 18.25 -34.67
CA THR A 10 -14.06 16.99 -34.31
C THR A 10 -13.13 17.33 -33.14
N GLU A 11 -13.58 17.15 -31.90
CA GLU A 11 -12.69 17.21 -30.73
C GLU A 11 -11.67 16.06 -30.83
N SER A 12 -10.54 16.34 -31.48
CA SER A 12 -9.35 15.50 -31.43
C SER A 12 -8.67 15.67 -30.08
N GLY A 13 -9.24 15.09 -29.03
CA GLY A 13 -8.58 14.99 -27.73
C GLY A 13 -7.40 14.03 -27.82
N THR A 14 -6.18 14.54 -27.76
CA THR A 14 -4.97 13.73 -27.57
C THR A 14 -5.09 12.97 -26.26
N ALA A 15 -5.31 11.65 -26.33
CA ALA A 15 -5.43 10.82 -25.14
C ALA A 15 -4.13 10.91 -24.31
N THR A 16 -4.23 11.45 -23.09
CA THR A 16 -3.08 11.55 -22.17
C THR A 16 -2.49 10.16 -21.95
N PRO A 17 -1.17 9.97 -22.15
CA PRO A 17 -0.58 8.65 -22.08
C PRO A 17 -0.65 8.09 -20.66
N LEU A 18 -1.17 6.87 -20.54
CA LEU A 18 -1.26 6.14 -19.28
C LEU A 18 -0.02 5.26 -19.07
N ASP A 19 0.33 5.03 -17.81
CA ASP A 19 1.21 3.93 -17.42
C ASP A 19 0.46 2.58 -17.42
N ARG A 20 1.19 1.50 -17.17
CA ARG A 20 0.60 0.14 -17.17
C ARG A 20 -0.39 -0.12 -16.04
N PHE A 21 -0.47 0.79 -15.06
CA PHE A 21 -1.32 0.70 -13.89
C PHE A 21 -2.51 1.66 -13.97
N GLY A 22 -2.67 2.42 -15.06
CA GLY A 22 -3.78 3.34 -15.24
C GLY A 22 -3.56 4.74 -14.66
N PHE A 23 -2.32 5.11 -14.30
CA PHE A 23 -1.98 6.48 -13.90
C PHE A 23 -1.61 7.33 -15.12
N LEU A 24 -2.03 8.59 -15.13
CA LEU A 24 -1.62 9.58 -16.11
C LEU A 24 -0.11 9.81 -16.00
N LYS A 25 0.64 9.68 -17.11
CA LYS A 25 2.07 10.02 -17.13
C LYS A 25 2.23 11.53 -17.10
N GLN A 26 3.10 12.02 -16.23
CA GLN A 26 3.55 13.42 -16.30
C GLN A 26 4.41 13.59 -17.55
N GLU A 27 4.13 14.61 -18.36
CA GLU A 27 4.93 14.96 -19.53
C GLU A 27 6.29 15.52 -19.08
N HIS A 28 7.25 14.64 -18.82
CA HIS A 28 8.66 15.02 -18.89
C HIS A 28 9.12 14.84 -20.33
N ALA A 29 9.57 15.93 -20.95
CA ALA A 29 10.02 15.99 -22.34
C ALA A 29 11.12 14.95 -22.60
N ILE A 30 10.74 13.79 -23.15
CA ILE A 30 11.68 12.80 -23.66
C ILE A 30 12.09 13.24 -25.06
N SER A 31 13.37 13.59 -25.24
CA SER A 31 13.97 13.77 -26.56
C SER A 31 13.77 12.53 -27.44
N PRO A 32 13.37 12.67 -28.71
CA PRO A 32 13.25 11.54 -29.61
C PRO A 32 14.62 11.04 -30.08
N ASP A 33 14.66 9.75 -30.37
CA ASP A 33 15.72 8.96 -31.04
C ASP A 33 16.89 8.35 -30.25
N ARG A 34 16.79 7.02 -30.02
CA ARG A 34 17.83 5.97 -30.27
C ARG A 34 17.47 4.54 -29.81
N PHE A 35 16.22 4.23 -29.44
CA PHE A 35 15.87 2.94 -28.77
C PHE A 35 14.88 2.01 -29.52
N SER A 36 14.85 1.97 -30.85
CA SER A 36 13.82 1.20 -31.57
C SER A 36 14.10 -0.31 -31.75
N LYS A 37 15.36 -0.77 -31.78
CA LYS A 37 15.69 -2.20 -32.00
C LYS A 37 15.98 -3.01 -30.73
N ALA A 38 16.42 -2.39 -29.63
CA ALA A 38 16.64 -3.07 -28.35
C ALA A 38 15.34 -3.31 -27.55
N ARG A 39 14.28 -2.54 -27.84
CA ARG A 39 13.00 -2.60 -27.14
C ARG A 39 12.15 -3.82 -27.51
N THR A 40 12.22 -4.29 -28.75
CA THR A 40 11.39 -5.38 -29.27
C THR A 40 11.84 -6.75 -28.76
N THR A 41 13.14 -7.01 -28.69
CA THR A 41 13.68 -8.26 -28.15
C THR A 41 13.54 -8.34 -26.63
N ALA A 42 13.86 -7.27 -25.89
CA ALA A 42 13.66 -7.19 -24.44
C ALA A 42 12.18 -7.36 -24.03
N SER A 43 11.26 -6.75 -24.80
CA SER A 43 9.81 -6.89 -24.63
C SER A 43 9.33 -8.35 -24.75
N SER A 44 9.82 -9.08 -25.77
CA SER A 44 9.45 -10.50 -25.96
C SER A 44 9.94 -11.40 -24.82
N THR A 45 11.17 -11.20 -24.34
CA THR A 45 11.73 -11.97 -23.23
C THR A 45 11.05 -11.68 -21.90
N ASP A 46 10.63 -10.43 -21.68
CA ASP A 46 9.90 -10.04 -20.47
C ASP A 46 8.47 -10.59 -20.47
N HIS A 47 7.79 -10.57 -21.62
CA HIS A 47 6.49 -11.19 -21.79
C HIS A 47 6.55 -12.70 -21.47
N ASP A 48 7.50 -13.42 -22.05
CA ASP A 48 7.72 -14.85 -21.78
C ASP A 48 8.01 -15.13 -20.30
N ARG A 49 8.75 -14.24 -19.64
CA ARG A 49 9.08 -14.37 -18.22
C ARG A 49 7.82 -14.20 -17.36
N GLU A 50 6.98 -13.21 -17.65
CA GLU A 50 5.72 -12.98 -16.95
C GLU A 50 4.72 -14.11 -17.21
N GLU A 51 4.62 -14.62 -18.43
CA GLU A 51 3.73 -15.75 -18.72
C GLU A 51 4.13 -17.03 -17.96
N ARG A 52 5.44 -17.33 -17.91
CA ARG A 52 5.97 -18.43 -17.09
C ARG A 52 5.69 -18.20 -15.60
N LYS A 53 5.69 -16.95 -15.13
CA LYS A 53 5.36 -16.59 -13.75
C LYS A 53 3.89 -16.87 -13.47
N VAL A 54 2.98 -16.37 -14.31
CA VAL A 54 1.52 -16.61 -14.24
C VAL A 54 1.20 -18.10 -14.23
N ARG A 55 1.78 -18.89 -15.15
CA ARG A 55 1.55 -20.34 -15.23
C ARG A 55 1.92 -21.07 -13.94
N LYS A 56 3.06 -20.70 -13.35
CA LYS A 56 3.49 -21.27 -12.07
C LYS A 56 2.56 -20.89 -10.92
N TRP A 57 2.02 -19.66 -10.92
CA TRP A 57 1.06 -19.21 -9.92
C TRP A 57 -0.30 -19.89 -10.06
N ARG A 58 -0.84 -20.02 -11.28
CA ARG A 58 -2.09 -20.76 -11.56
C ARG A 58 -2.01 -22.20 -11.03
N LYS A 59 -0.88 -22.88 -11.24
CA LYS A 59 -0.64 -24.23 -10.68
C LYS A 59 -0.64 -24.29 -9.15
N MET A 60 -0.33 -23.19 -8.46
CA MET A 60 -0.35 -23.12 -6.99
C MET A 60 -1.74 -22.81 -6.45
N ILE A 61 -2.47 -21.95 -7.16
CA ILE A 61 -3.78 -21.45 -6.76
C ILE A 61 -4.87 -22.50 -7.04
N GLY A 62 -4.73 -23.27 -8.13
CA GLY A 62 -5.80 -24.13 -8.63
C GLY A 62 -6.91 -23.31 -9.30
N VAL A 63 -7.96 -23.98 -9.76
CA VAL A 63 -9.11 -23.31 -10.37
C VAL A 63 -9.85 -22.54 -9.28
N GLY A 64 -9.93 -21.22 -9.44
CA GLY A 64 -10.61 -20.35 -8.47
C GLY A 64 -10.08 -20.42 -7.04
N GLY A 65 -8.84 -20.87 -6.80
CA GLY A 65 -8.26 -20.97 -5.44
C GLY A 65 -8.39 -22.32 -4.74
N SER A 66 -8.96 -23.35 -5.40
CA SER A 66 -9.22 -24.67 -4.82
C SER A 66 -7.99 -25.32 -4.16
N ASP A 67 -6.81 -25.12 -4.73
CA ASP A 67 -5.60 -25.84 -4.34
C ASP A 67 -4.74 -25.02 -3.37
N TRP A 68 -5.06 -23.74 -3.17
CA TRP A 68 -4.24 -22.78 -2.44
C TRP A 68 -3.91 -23.25 -1.02
N LYS A 69 -4.95 -23.57 -0.21
CA LYS A 69 -4.78 -24.02 1.18
C LYS A 69 -3.89 -25.27 1.25
N HIS A 70 -4.09 -26.23 0.35
CA HIS A 70 -3.29 -27.45 0.28
C HIS A 70 -1.83 -27.16 -0.12
N TYR A 71 -1.61 -26.30 -1.12
CA TYR A 71 -0.28 -25.95 -1.61
C TYR A 71 0.53 -25.19 -0.56
N VAL A 72 -0.08 -24.22 0.12
CA VAL A 72 0.54 -23.44 1.21
C VAL A 72 1.03 -24.39 2.32
N ARG A 73 0.18 -25.32 2.75
CA ARG A 73 0.54 -26.31 3.78
C ARG A 73 1.72 -27.19 3.35
N ARG A 74 1.76 -27.65 2.10
CA ARG A 74 2.81 -28.55 1.60
C ARG A 74 4.11 -27.86 1.23
N LYS A 75 4.05 -26.62 0.75
CA LYS A 75 5.21 -25.91 0.18
C LYS A 75 5.28 -24.44 0.66
N PRO A 76 5.28 -24.18 1.98
CA PRO A 76 5.22 -22.81 2.53
C PRO A 76 6.41 -21.96 2.08
N ASN A 77 7.61 -22.53 2.04
CA ASN A 77 8.83 -21.85 1.60
C ASN A 77 8.79 -21.45 0.11
N VAL A 78 8.13 -22.25 -0.73
CA VAL A 78 7.97 -21.93 -2.16
C VAL A 78 6.99 -20.77 -2.33
N VAL A 79 5.88 -20.78 -1.59
CA VAL A 79 4.89 -19.70 -1.58
C VAL A 79 5.54 -18.40 -1.14
N LYS A 80 6.16 -18.39 0.04
CA LYS A 80 6.86 -17.22 0.59
C LYS A 80 7.86 -16.62 -0.40
N ARG A 81 8.71 -17.46 -1.00
CA ARG A 81 9.70 -17.02 -2.00
C ARG A 81 9.04 -16.41 -3.23
N ARG A 82 7.90 -16.94 -3.69
CA ARG A 82 7.20 -16.43 -4.88
C ARG A 82 6.47 -15.13 -4.60
N ILE A 83 5.87 -14.99 -3.43
CA ILE A 83 5.28 -13.74 -2.96
C ILE A 83 6.36 -12.64 -2.93
N ARG A 84 7.53 -12.92 -2.34
CA ARG A 84 8.68 -11.98 -2.35
C ARG A 84 9.18 -11.63 -3.75
N LYS A 85 9.11 -12.56 -4.71
CA LYS A 85 9.39 -12.29 -6.14
C LYS A 85 8.29 -11.49 -6.85
N GLY A 86 7.19 -11.18 -6.17
CA GLY A 86 6.03 -10.46 -6.69
C GLY A 86 4.96 -11.39 -7.25
N ILE A 87 3.72 -11.03 -6.98
CA ILE A 87 2.54 -11.66 -7.57
C ILE A 87 2.33 -11.05 -8.97
N PRO A 88 2.01 -11.85 -10.01
CA PRO A 88 1.61 -11.32 -11.30
C PRO A 88 0.43 -10.37 -11.15
N ASP A 89 0.45 -9.26 -11.88
CA ASP A 89 -0.51 -8.18 -11.70
C ASP A 89 -1.97 -8.66 -11.85
N CYS A 90 -2.25 -9.43 -12.90
CA CYS A 90 -3.57 -10.03 -13.16
C CYS A 90 -4.04 -11.08 -12.14
N LEU A 91 -3.19 -11.50 -11.21
CA LEU A 91 -3.54 -12.48 -10.17
C LEU A 91 -3.65 -11.86 -8.77
N ARG A 92 -3.30 -10.57 -8.60
CA ARG A 92 -3.32 -9.92 -7.28
C ARG A 92 -4.69 -9.96 -6.62
N GLY A 93 -5.75 -9.59 -7.34
CA GLY A 93 -7.11 -9.61 -6.80
C GLY A 93 -7.46 -10.93 -6.11
N LEU A 94 -7.29 -12.04 -6.82
CA LEU A 94 -7.54 -13.37 -6.28
C LEU A 94 -6.55 -13.77 -5.18
N VAL A 95 -5.25 -13.60 -5.41
CA VAL A 95 -4.22 -14.08 -4.48
C VAL A 95 -4.24 -13.30 -3.17
N TRP A 96 -4.50 -12.00 -3.20
CA TRP A 96 -4.62 -11.17 -2.00
C TRP A 96 -5.79 -11.62 -1.13
N GLN A 97 -6.96 -11.92 -1.72
CA GLN A 97 -8.09 -12.48 -0.98
C GLN A 97 -7.77 -13.86 -0.35
N LEU A 98 -7.03 -14.70 -1.07
CA LEU A 98 -6.64 -16.03 -0.60
C LEU A 98 -5.58 -15.98 0.53
N ILE A 99 -4.71 -14.97 0.52
CA ILE A 99 -3.69 -14.78 1.57
C ILE A 99 -4.31 -14.13 2.81
N SER A 100 -5.20 -13.14 2.63
CA SER A 100 -5.82 -12.40 3.74
C SER A 100 -6.94 -13.16 4.44
N GLY A 101 -7.48 -14.21 3.81
CA GLY A 101 -8.67 -14.92 4.30
C GLY A 101 -9.99 -14.16 4.03
N SER A 102 -9.95 -13.02 3.33
CA SER A 102 -11.13 -12.19 3.11
C SER A 102 -12.23 -12.88 2.31
N ARG A 103 -11.85 -13.82 1.43
CA ARG A 103 -12.82 -14.63 0.69
C ARG A 103 -13.63 -15.54 1.60
N ASP A 104 -13.01 -16.14 2.61
CA ASP A 104 -13.73 -16.97 3.59
C ASP A 104 -14.69 -16.08 4.40
N LEU A 105 -14.28 -14.85 4.77
CA LEU A 105 -15.15 -13.88 5.45
C LEU A 105 -16.37 -13.50 4.62
N LEU A 106 -16.18 -13.19 3.33
CA LEU A 106 -17.28 -12.88 2.41
C LEU A 106 -18.29 -14.03 2.37
N LEU A 107 -17.81 -15.26 2.16
CA LEU A 107 -18.67 -16.45 2.07
C LEU A 107 -19.44 -16.75 3.36
N MET A 108 -18.86 -16.40 4.52
CA MET A 108 -19.51 -16.58 5.82
C MET A 108 -20.54 -15.50 6.14
N ASN A 109 -20.55 -14.37 5.43
CA ASN A 109 -21.36 -13.20 5.74
C ASN A 109 -22.11 -12.65 4.50
N PRO A 110 -22.94 -13.48 3.83
CA PRO A 110 -23.63 -13.05 2.62
C PRO A 110 -24.59 -11.89 2.91
N GLY A 111 -24.58 -10.87 2.06
CA GLY A 111 -25.50 -9.72 2.11
C GLY A 111 -25.14 -8.64 3.15
N VAL A 112 -24.15 -8.86 4.01
CA VAL A 112 -23.75 -7.87 5.04
C VAL A 112 -23.23 -6.59 4.40
N TYR A 113 -22.42 -6.68 3.34
CA TYR A 113 -21.91 -5.49 2.66
C TYR A 113 -23.04 -4.64 2.08
N GLU A 114 -23.94 -5.29 1.34
CA GLU A 114 -25.13 -4.65 0.76
C GLU A 114 -25.98 -3.97 1.84
N GLN A 115 -26.18 -4.65 2.97
CA GLN A 115 -26.94 -4.10 4.09
C GLN A 115 -26.32 -2.80 4.63
N LEU A 116 -25.00 -2.79 4.84
CA LEU A 116 -24.26 -1.64 5.35
C LEU A 116 -24.25 -0.46 4.37
N VAL A 117 -24.14 -0.73 3.07
CA VAL A 117 -24.12 0.32 2.05
C VAL A 117 -25.50 0.94 1.86
N ILE A 118 -26.56 0.13 1.83
CA ILE A 118 -27.91 0.60 1.46
C ILE A 118 -28.67 1.17 2.65
N TYR A 119 -28.67 0.47 3.79
CA TYR A 119 -29.63 0.76 4.87
C TYR A 119 -29.04 1.55 6.04
N GLU A 120 -27.72 1.60 6.16
CA GLU A 120 -27.06 2.27 7.28
C GLU A 120 -26.54 3.66 6.91
N THR A 121 -26.35 4.51 7.92
CA THR A 121 -25.76 5.84 7.78
C THR A 121 -24.44 5.92 8.54
N SER A 122 -23.46 6.61 7.95
CA SER A 122 -22.14 6.79 8.55
C SER A 122 -22.04 8.17 9.19
N ALA A 123 -21.58 8.23 10.44
CA ALA A 123 -21.22 9.49 11.10
C ALA A 123 -20.00 10.18 10.46
N SER A 124 -19.22 9.45 9.65
CA SER A 124 -17.98 9.93 9.05
C SER A 124 -18.11 10.32 7.57
N GLU A 125 -19.34 10.47 7.07
CA GLU A 125 -19.62 10.72 5.65
C GLU A 125 -18.87 11.94 5.09
N LEU A 126 -18.82 13.05 5.83
CA LEU A 126 -18.13 14.27 5.39
C LEU A 126 -16.61 14.09 5.30
N ASP A 127 -16.02 13.34 6.24
CA ASP A 127 -14.58 13.08 6.24
C ASP A 127 -14.19 12.12 5.11
N ILE A 128 -15.03 11.11 4.84
CA ILE A 128 -14.89 10.20 3.70
C ILE A 128 -14.92 11.00 2.38
N ILE A 129 -15.92 11.88 2.20
CA ILE A 129 -16.05 12.70 0.99
C ILE A 129 -14.80 13.57 0.75
N ARG A 130 -14.23 14.15 1.81
CA ARG A 130 -13.01 14.97 1.72
C ARG A 130 -11.83 14.16 1.19
N ASP A 131 -11.68 12.93 1.67
CA ASP A 131 -10.52 12.09 1.37
C ASP A 131 -10.58 11.35 0.03
N ILE A 132 -11.78 11.06 -0.48
CA ILE A 132 -11.95 10.44 -1.80
C ILE A 132 -11.30 11.28 -2.90
N SER A 133 -11.47 12.61 -2.84
CA SER A 133 -10.99 13.52 -3.90
C SER A 133 -9.46 13.53 -4.06
N ARG A 134 -8.72 13.15 -3.01
CA ARG A 134 -7.26 13.13 -2.96
C ARG A 134 -6.66 11.72 -2.99
N THR A 135 -7.50 10.68 -3.11
CA THR A 135 -7.04 9.28 -3.18
C THR A 135 -6.80 8.88 -4.64
N PHE A 136 -5.53 8.63 -5.00
CA PHE A 136 -5.07 8.32 -6.36
C PHE A 136 -5.67 9.23 -7.46
N PRO A 137 -5.59 10.57 -7.33
CA PRO A 137 -6.33 11.50 -8.19
C PRO A 137 -5.90 11.45 -9.66
N SER A 138 -4.67 11.01 -9.95
CA SER A 138 -4.13 10.83 -11.30
C SER A 138 -4.45 9.47 -11.93
N HIS A 139 -5.15 8.59 -11.23
CA HIS A 139 -5.55 7.28 -11.76
C HIS A 139 -6.89 7.38 -12.48
N VAL A 140 -7.01 6.80 -13.69
CA VAL A 140 -8.19 6.93 -14.56
C VAL A 140 -9.51 6.49 -13.92
N PHE A 141 -9.45 5.52 -13.00
CA PHE A 141 -10.62 5.05 -12.26
C PHE A 141 -11.12 6.06 -11.20
N PHE A 142 -10.23 6.86 -10.62
CA PHE A 142 -10.54 7.79 -9.52
C PHE A 142 -10.55 9.27 -9.95
N GLN A 143 -10.00 9.61 -11.12
CA GLN A 143 -9.86 10.99 -11.59
C GLN A 143 -11.21 11.73 -11.75
N LYS A 144 -12.26 11.01 -12.15
CA LYS A 144 -13.56 11.63 -12.39
C LYS A 144 -14.26 11.87 -11.06
N ARG A 145 -14.46 13.14 -10.72
CA ARG A 145 -15.25 13.56 -9.56
C ARG A 145 -16.64 12.93 -9.62
N HIS A 146 -17.08 12.29 -8.54
CA HIS A 146 -18.34 11.53 -8.48
C HIS A 146 -18.46 10.39 -9.52
N GLY A 147 -17.35 9.98 -10.13
CA GLY A 147 -17.28 8.86 -11.07
C GLY A 147 -17.43 7.51 -10.37
N PRO A 148 -17.48 6.40 -11.13
CA PRO A 148 -17.62 5.04 -10.59
C PRO A 148 -16.58 4.71 -9.50
N GLY A 149 -15.28 4.98 -9.72
CA GLY A 149 -14.27 4.64 -8.73
C GLY A 149 -14.38 5.44 -7.43
N GLN A 150 -14.71 6.73 -7.49
CA GLN A 150 -14.96 7.54 -6.30
C GLN A 150 -16.21 7.08 -5.53
N ARG A 151 -17.26 6.65 -6.23
CA ARG A 151 -18.47 6.08 -5.60
C ARG A 151 -18.18 4.73 -4.94
N SER A 152 -17.43 3.85 -5.59
CA SER A 152 -17.03 2.57 -4.99
C SER A 152 -16.13 2.78 -3.78
N LEU A 153 -15.20 3.74 -3.84
CA LEU A 153 -14.38 4.10 -2.69
C LEU A 153 -15.22 4.63 -1.53
N TYR A 154 -16.18 5.50 -1.82
CA TYR A 154 -17.15 5.97 -0.84
C TYR A 154 -17.91 4.81 -0.18
N ASN A 155 -18.49 3.91 -0.96
CA ASN A 155 -19.30 2.80 -0.45
C ASN A 155 -18.48 1.88 0.46
N VAL A 156 -17.26 1.52 0.06
CA VAL A 156 -16.36 0.67 0.88
C VAL A 156 -16.03 1.34 2.21
N LEU A 157 -15.65 2.61 2.19
CA LEU A 157 -15.27 3.34 3.40
C LEU A 157 -16.48 3.60 4.31
N LYS A 158 -17.63 3.94 3.72
CA LYS A 158 -18.90 4.09 4.43
C LYS A 158 -19.27 2.79 5.12
N ALA A 159 -19.32 1.67 4.38
CA ALA A 159 -19.67 0.37 4.92
C ALA A 159 -18.72 -0.04 6.05
N TYR A 160 -17.41 0.15 5.89
CA TYR A 160 -16.44 -0.15 6.94
C TYR A 160 -16.69 0.71 8.19
N SER A 161 -16.91 2.01 8.03
CA SER A 161 -17.12 2.92 9.17
C SER A 161 -18.36 2.57 10.00
N VAL A 162 -19.36 1.92 9.38
CA VAL A 162 -20.54 1.42 10.06
C VAL A 162 -20.30 0.03 10.65
N TYR A 163 -19.59 -0.84 9.93
CA TYR A 163 -19.23 -2.18 10.39
C TYR A 163 -18.43 -2.14 11.69
N ASP A 164 -17.53 -1.17 11.80
CA ASP A 164 -16.65 -0.98 12.94
C ASP A 164 -16.77 0.44 13.48
N ARG A 165 -17.86 0.72 14.21
CA ARG A 165 -18.17 2.08 14.71
C ARG A 165 -17.15 2.62 15.71
N ASP A 166 -16.41 1.75 16.39
CA ASP A 166 -15.36 2.16 17.33
C ASP A 166 -14.16 2.77 16.60
N VAL A 167 -13.86 2.30 15.39
CA VAL A 167 -12.88 2.91 14.49
C VAL A 167 -13.52 4.03 13.66
N GLY A 168 -14.71 3.76 13.11
CA GLY A 168 -15.36 4.61 12.12
C GLY A 168 -14.51 4.74 10.85
N TYR A 169 -14.31 5.98 10.41
CA TYR A 169 -13.36 6.32 9.35
C TYR A 169 -12.24 7.22 9.89
N VAL A 170 -11.01 6.89 9.55
CA VAL A 170 -9.84 7.70 9.83
C VAL A 170 -9.07 7.99 8.55
N GLN A 171 -8.57 9.23 8.48
CA GLN A 171 -7.78 9.72 7.37
C GLN A 171 -6.62 8.76 7.03
N GLY A 172 -6.53 8.40 5.75
CA GLY A 172 -5.53 7.48 5.21
C GLY A 172 -6.11 6.12 4.84
N MET A 173 -7.24 5.70 5.44
CA MET A 173 -7.93 4.47 5.06
C MET A 173 -8.35 4.46 3.58
N GLY A 174 -8.63 5.64 3.01
CA GLY A 174 -8.92 5.80 1.58
C GLY A 174 -7.83 5.23 0.67
N PHE A 175 -6.55 5.36 1.01
CA PHE A 175 -5.46 4.82 0.18
C PHE A 175 -5.33 3.30 0.25
N ILE A 176 -5.78 2.68 1.35
CA ILE A 176 -5.86 1.22 1.48
C ILE A 176 -7.04 0.72 0.64
N ALA A 177 -8.24 1.26 0.87
CA ALA A 177 -9.44 0.87 0.12
C ALA A 177 -9.30 1.14 -1.39
N GLY A 178 -8.73 2.28 -1.76
CA GLY A 178 -8.48 2.65 -3.15
C GLY A 178 -7.54 1.68 -3.84
N LEU A 179 -6.46 1.25 -3.18
CA LEU A 179 -5.53 0.27 -3.75
C LEU A 179 -6.21 -1.09 -3.95
N LEU A 180 -7.07 -1.51 -3.02
CA LEU A 180 -7.83 -2.76 -3.15
C LEU A 180 -8.80 -2.70 -4.33
N LEU A 181 -9.55 -1.60 -4.47
CA LEU A 181 -10.51 -1.38 -5.56
C LEU A 181 -9.88 -1.38 -6.96
N LEU A 182 -8.57 -1.18 -7.08
CA LEU A 182 -7.86 -1.33 -8.36
C LEU A 182 -7.68 -2.80 -8.79
N TYR A 183 -7.91 -3.76 -7.90
CA TYR A 183 -7.64 -5.18 -8.14
C TYR A 183 -8.82 -6.11 -7.88
N MET A 184 -9.90 -5.65 -7.26
CA MET A 184 -11.05 -6.48 -6.93
C MET A 184 -12.35 -5.69 -6.94
N SER A 185 -13.47 -6.41 -6.82
CA SER A 185 -14.79 -5.79 -6.73
C SER A 185 -14.95 -4.97 -5.45
N GLU A 186 -16.00 -4.18 -5.40
CA GLU A 186 -16.33 -3.32 -4.26
C GLU A 186 -16.50 -4.11 -2.95
N GLU A 187 -17.28 -5.20 -3.00
CA GLU A 187 -17.50 -6.07 -1.83
C GLU A 187 -16.25 -6.86 -1.43
N ASP A 188 -15.47 -7.35 -2.41
CA ASP A 188 -14.19 -8.01 -2.12
C ASP A 188 -13.22 -7.08 -1.39
N ALA A 189 -13.16 -5.81 -1.82
CA ALA A 189 -12.30 -4.79 -1.22
C ALA A 189 -12.73 -4.47 0.21
N PHE A 190 -14.04 -4.39 0.46
CA PHE A 190 -14.59 -4.25 1.82
C PHE A 190 -14.17 -5.42 2.72
N TRP A 191 -14.37 -6.67 2.29
CA TRP A 191 -14.01 -7.82 3.12
C TRP A 191 -12.51 -7.95 3.34
N LEU A 192 -11.68 -7.54 2.38
CA LEU A 192 -10.24 -7.52 2.56
C LEU A 192 -9.80 -6.41 3.52
N LEU A 193 -10.44 -5.24 3.49
CA LEU A 193 -10.24 -4.20 4.50
C LEU A 193 -10.62 -4.71 5.90
N VAL A 194 -11.78 -5.37 6.04
CA VAL A 194 -12.21 -6.00 7.31
C VAL A 194 -11.19 -7.05 7.77
N ALA A 195 -10.73 -7.93 6.88
CA ALA A 195 -9.75 -8.96 7.19
C ALA A 195 -8.42 -8.38 7.73
N LEU A 196 -7.99 -7.24 7.20
CA LEU A 196 -6.78 -6.55 7.64
C LEU A 196 -6.96 -5.91 9.01
N LEU A 197 -8.03 -5.13 9.18
CA LEU A 197 -8.20 -4.30 10.36
C LEU A 197 -8.63 -5.13 11.57
N LYS A 198 -9.57 -6.07 11.39
CA LYS A 198 -10.03 -6.99 12.44
C LYS A 198 -9.12 -8.20 12.67
N GLY A 199 -8.10 -8.40 11.84
CA GLY A 199 -7.08 -9.43 12.04
C GLY A 199 -7.56 -10.85 11.74
N ALA A 200 -7.85 -11.16 10.47
CA ALA A 200 -8.24 -12.51 10.04
C ALA A 200 -7.06 -13.50 10.00
N VAL A 201 -5.87 -13.02 9.63
CA VAL A 201 -4.65 -13.84 9.45
C VAL A 201 -3.48 -13.34 10.27
N HIS A 202 -3.32 -12.02 10.36
CA HIS A 202 -2.30 -11.36 11.20
C HIS A 202 -2.96 -10.65 12.37
N ALA A 203 -2.14 -10.13 13.29
CA ALA A 203 -2.64 -9.32 14.40
C ALA A 203 -3.51 -8.15 13.89
N PRO A 204 -4.63 -7.83 14.57
CA PRO A 204 -5.51 -6.73 14.20
C PRO A 204 -4.75 -5.40 14.03
N MET A 205 -5.16 -4.63 13.02
CA MET A 205 -4.56 -3.35 12.66
C MET A 205 -5.49 -2.16 12.92
N GLU A 206 -6.72 -2.39 13.37
CA GLU A 206 -7.68 -1.37 13.83
C GLU A 206 -7.09 -0.34 14.81
N GLY A 207 -6.13 -0.74 15.66
CA GLY A 207 -5.41 0.18 16.55
C GLY A 207 -4.60 1.27 15.84
N LEU A 208 -4.35 1.15 14.53
CA LEU A 208 -3.78 2.23 13.71
C LEU A 208 -4.76 3.38 13.48
N TYR A 209 -6.05 3.11 13.69
CA TYR A 209 -7.17 4.01 13.38
C TYR A 209 -8.08 4.26 14.59
N HIS A 210 -7.81 3.65 15.75
CA HIS A 210 -8.46 4.08 16.99
C HIS A 210 -8.09 5.52 17.37
N ALA A 211 -8.96 6.18 18.13
CA ALA A 211 -8.71 7.51 18.68
C ALA A 211 -7.33 7.58 19.38
N GLY A 212 -6.55 8.60 19.06
CA GLY A 212 -5.17 8.75 19.56
C GLY A 212 -4.10 7.96 18.80
N LEU A 213 -4.50 7.12 17.83
CA LEU A 213 -3.61 6.31 16.97
C LEU A 213 -2.61 5.46 17.77
N PRO A 214 -3.04 4.70 18.80
CA PRO A 214 -2.14 4.04 19.75
C PRO A 214 -1.14 3.10 19.07
N LEU A 215 -1.58 2.36 18.05
CA LEU A 215 -0.69 1.43 17.35
C LEU A 215 0.31 2.16 16.44
N VAL A 216 -0.05 3.35 15.91
CA VAL A 216 0.89 4.20 15.18
C VAL A 216 1.97 4.69 16.13
N GLN A 217 1.61 5.20 17.31
CA GLN A 217 2.58 5.66 18.30
C GLN A 217 3.53 4.54 18.73
N GLN A 218 3.01 3.33 19.00
CA GLN A 218 3.82 2.15 19.28
C GLN A 218 4.81 1.86 18.14
N TYR A 219 4.32 1.85 16.89
CA TYR A 219 5.15 1.53 15.74
C TYR A 219 6.23 2.59 15.48
N LEU A 220 5.94 3.87 15.73
CA LEU A 220 6.91 4.94 15.63
C LEU A 220 8.00 4.83 16.71
N PHE A 221 7.63 4.50 17.95
CA PHE A 221 8.59 4.21 19.02
C PHE A 221 9.49 3.03 18.63
N GLN A 222 8.90 1.94 18.16
CA GLN A 222 9.66 0.76 17.71
C GLN A 222 10.60 1.10 16.55
N LEU A 223 10.15 1.90 15.58
CA LEU A 223 10.99 2.33 14.46
C LEU A 223 12.16 3.19 14.94
N GLU A 224 11.92 4.13 15.85
CA GLU A 224 12.96 4.98 16.43
C GLU A 224 14.07 4.15 17.09
N SER A 225 13.69 3.20 17.94
CA SER A 225 14.64 2.30 18.61
C SER A 225 15.42 1.47 17.60
N LEU A 226 14.74 0.91 16.59
CA LEU A 226 15.39 0.12 15.54
C LEU A 226 16.35 0.95 14.67
N VAL A 227 16.05 2.22 14.41
CA VAL A 227 16.98 3.13 13.68
C VAL A 227 18.23 3.38 14.54
N LYS A 228 18.07 3.68 15.83
CA LYS A 228 19.18 3.86 16.76
C LYS A 228 20.05 2.61 16.89
N GLU A 229 19.45 1.41 16.89
CA GLU A 229 20.16 0.13 17.03
C GLU A 229 20.83 -0.34 15.72
N LEU A 230 20.14 -0.21 14.58
CA LEU A 230 20.57 -0.84 13.32
C LEU A 230 21.25 0.14 12.34
N ILE A 231 21.08 1.45 12.55
CA ILE A 231 21.63 2.53 11.72
C ILE A 231 22.16 3.64 12.66
N PRO A 232 23.11 3.33 13.58
CA PRO A 232 23.42 4.18 14.73
C PRO A 232 23.88 5.60 14.35
N LYS A 233 24.66 5.76 13.26
CA LYS A 233 25.07 7.07 12.75
C LYS A 233 23.86 7.96 12.41
N LEU A 234 22.87 7.38 11.75
CA LEU A 234 21.64 8.08 11.39
C LEU A 234 20.76 8.33 12.62
N GLY A 235 20.68 7.36 13.54
CA GLY A 235 19.93 7.52 14.79
C GLY A 235 20.48 8.61 15.70
N GLU A 236 21.81 8.75 15.78
CA GLU A 236 22.46 9.85 16.48
C GLU A 236 22.17 11.19 15.80
N HIS A 237 22.33 11.27 14.48
CA HIS A 237 22.01 12.47 13.70
C HIS A 237 20.55 12.90 13.87
N PHE A 238 19.61 11.95 13.81
CA PHE A 238 18.18 12.22 14.07
C PHE A 238 17.95 12.75 15.48
N THR A 239 18.71 12.29 16.47
CA THR A 239 18.61 12.80 17.84
C THR A 239 19.14 14.23 17.93
N GLN A 240 20.28 14.52 17.30
CA GLN A 240 20.88 15.87 17.26
C GLN A 240 19.98 16.88 16.54
N GLU A 241 19.38 16.48 15.43
CA GLU A 241 18.46 17.30 14.64
C GLU A 241 17.01 17.24 15.15
N MET A 242 16.73 16.58 16.29
CA MET A 242 15.40 16.48 16.90
C MET A 242 14.32 15.91 15.96
N ILE A 243 14.69 14.96 15.10
CA ILE A 243 13.80 14.29 14.15
C ILE A 243 12.98 13.22 14.86
N ASN A 244 11.67 13.45 14.95
CA ASN A 244 10.73 12.46 15.43
C ASN A 244 10.18 11.61 14.26
N PRO A 245 10.10 10.27 14.35
CA PRO A 245 9.52 9.43 13.31
C PRO A 245 8.12 9.81 12.86
N SER A 246 7.29 10.41 13.73
CA SER A 246 5.94 10.88 13.36
C SER A 246 5.95 11.89 12.20
N MET A 247 7.05 12.62 12.02
CA MET A 247 7.20 13.65 10.99
C MET A 247 7.32 13.08 9.57
N TYR A 248 7.69 11.80 9.42
CA TYR A 248 7.93 11.18 8.10
C TYR A 248 7.33 9.77 7.93
N ALA A 249 7.22 8.97 9.00
CA ALA A 249 6.88 7.55 8.91
C ALA A 249 5.42 7.22 9.22
N SER A 250 4.63 8.14 9.78
CA SER A 250 3.21 7.86 10.14
C SER A 250 2.42 7.27 8.96
N GLN A 251 2.58 7.86 7.77
CA GLN A 251 1.89 7.40 6.56
C GLN A 251 2.41 6.05 6.04
N TRP A 252 3.64 5.66 6.36
CA TRP A 252 4.17 4.35 5.99
C TRP A 252 3.37 3.23 6.64
N PHE A 253 2.98 3.40 7.90
CA PHE A 253 2.17 2.45 8.65
C PHE A 253 0.68 2.58 8.33
N ILE A 254 0.14 3.81 8.35
CA ILE A 254 -1.30 4.08 8.15
C ILE A 254 -1.77 3.68 6.74
N THR A 255 -0.89 3.74 5.73
CA THR A 255 -1.28 3.44 4.33
C THR A 255 -0.51 2.27 3.75
N VAL A 256 0.37 1.63 4.53
CA VAL A 256 1.26 0.57 4.01
C VAL A 256 1.97 1.04 2.74
N PHE A 257 2.53 2.25 2.80
CA PHE A 257 3.19 2.97 1.71
C PHE A 257 2.32 3.34 0.49
N SER A 258 1.01 3.11 0.47
CA SER A 258 0.18 3.38 -0.71
C SER A 258 -0.11 4.87 -0.96
N TYR A 259 0.22 5.76 -0.03
CA TYR A 259 0.04 7.21 -0.19
C TYR A 259 1.14 7.91 -1.02
N SER A 260 2.39 7.86 -0.57
CA SER A 260 3.47 8.73 -1.09
C SER A 260 4.52 8.01 -1.94
N PHE A 261 4.42 6.69 -2.09
CA PHE A 261 5.42 5.89 -2.79
C PHE A 261 4.96 5.53 -4.20
N PRO A 262 5.89 5.28 -5.13
CA PRO A 262 5.55 4.80 -6.46
C PRO A 262 4.65 3.57 -6.39
N PHE A 263 3.54 3.59 -7.13
CA PHE A 263 2.57 2.50 -7.14
C PHE A 263 3.18 1.10 -7.38
N PRO A 264 4.15 0.90 -8.32
CA PRO A 264 4.77 -0.41 -8.51
C PRO A 264 5.48 -0.94 -7.25
N LEU A 265 6.08 -0.06 -6.45
CA LEU A 265 6.71 -0.42 -5.19
C LEU A 265 5.65 -0.76 -4.13
N ALA A 266 4.61 0.08 -3.99
CA ALA A 266 3.51 -0.16 -3.07
C ALA A 266 2.90 -1.56 -3.28
N LEU A 267 2.61 -1.97 -4.52
CA LEU A 267 2.09 -3.31 -4.84
C LEU A 267 3.01 -4.43 -4.39
N ARG A 268 4.33 -4.28 -4.56
CA ARG A 268 5.30 -5.30 -4.18
C ARG A 268 5.47 -5.38 -2.65
N ILE A 269 5.31 -4.26 -1.94
CA ILE A 269 5.22 -4.24 -0.48
C ILE A 269 3.95 -4.96 -0.03
N TRP A 270 2.81 -4.63 -0.64
CA TRP A 270 1.51 -5.22 -0.36
C TRP A 270 1.48 -6.74 -0.57
N ASP A 271 2.07 -7.24 -1.66
CA ASP A 271 2.23 -8.68 -1.90
C ASP A 271 2.83 -9.39 -0.67
N VAL A 272 3.89 -8.82 -0.08
CA VAL A 272 4.60 -9.40 1.07
C VAL A 272 3.90 -9.08 2.39
N PHE A 273 3.32 -7.89 2.54
CA PHE A 273 2.61 -7.44 3.74
C PHE A 273 1.43 -8.36 4.05
N LEU A 274 0.61 -8.71 3.07
CA LEU A 274 -0.49 -9.65 3.27
C LEU A 274 0.01 -11.02 3.75
N SER A 275 1.21 -11.43 3.35
CA SER A 275 1.77 -12.74 3.72
C SER A 275 2.57 -12.76 5.02
N GLU A 276 3.28 -11.69 5.35
CA GLU A 276 4.25 -11.65 6.46
C GLU A 276 3.88 -10.62 7.54
N GLY A 277 2.76 -9.91 7.36
CA GLY A 277 2.24 -8.91 8.28
C GLY A 277 3.06 -7.62 8.30
N VAL A 278 2.77 -6.77 9.28
CA VAL A 278 3.35 -5.43 9.43
C VAL A 278 4.88 -5.40 9.54
N LYS A 279 5.52 -6.54 9.86
CA LYS A 279 6.98 -6.66 9.96
C LYS A 279 7.69 -6.22 8.67
N ILE A 280 7.07 -6.40 7.50
CA ILE A 280 7.66 -5.91 6.25
C ILE A 280 7.71 -4.40 6.18
N VAL A 281 6.75 -3.69 6.80
CA VAL A 281 6.68 -2.22 6.78
C VAL A 281 7.89 -1.63 7.49
N PHE A 282 8.23 -2.16 8.67
CA PHE A 282 9.46 -1.82 9.38
C PHE A 282 10.71 -2.13 8.55
N LYS A 283 10.80 -3.32 7.97
CA LYS A 283 11.97 -3.74 7.19
C LYS A 283 12.19 -2.83 5.97
N VAL A 284 11.12 -2.44 5.28
CA VAL A 284 11.20 -1.54 4.12
C VAL A 284 11.63 -0.15 4.55
N GLY A 285 11.03 0.41 5.61
CA GLY A 285 11.43 1.70 6.14
C GLY A 285 12.91 1.73 6.58
N LEU A 286 13.36 0.71 7.30
CA LEU A 286 14.76 0.58 7.72
C LEU A 286 15.72 0.40 6.52
N ALA A 287 15.33 -0.40 5.52
CA ALA A 287 16.15 -0.58 4.33
C ALA A 287 16.28 0.72 3.53
N LEU A 288 15.20 1.49 3.42
CA LEU A 288 15.18 2.77 2.73
C LEU A 288 16.05 3.81 3.44
N LEU A 289 15.89 3.96 4.76
CA LEU A 289 16.72 4.84 5.59
C LEU A 289 18.20 4.45 5.50
N LYS A 290 18.49 3.14 5.53
CA LYS A 290 19.86 2.63 5.42
C LYS A 290 20.47 2.90 4.04
N TYR A 291 19.68 2.73 2.98
CA TYR A 291 20.12 3.02 1.61
C TYR A 291 20.50 4.49 1.44
N CYS A 292 19.71 5.40 2.03
CA CYS A 292 19.94 6.85 1.93
C CYS A 292 20.82 7.43 3.04
N GLN A 293 21.37 6.61 3.96
CA GLN A 293 21.98 7.12 5.20
C GLN A 293 23.10 8.13 4.96
N ASP A 294 23.94 7.91 3.94
CA ASP A 294 25.14 8.70 3.70
C ASP A 294 24.81 10.13 3.29
N GLU A 295 23.66 10.35 2.65
CA GLU A 295 23.16 11.67 2.32
C GLU A 295 22.37 12.28 3.49
N LEU A 296 21.53 11.48 4.16
CA LEU A 296 20.68 11.97 5.25
C LEU A 296 21.49 12.53 6.44
N VAL A 297 22.62 11.92 6.79
CA VAL A 297 23.47 12.38 7.91
C VAL A 297 24.15 13.74 7.68
N LYS A 298 24.13 14.25 6.43
CA LYS A 298 24.74 15.54 6.09
C LYS A 298 23.74 16.70 6.15
N LEU A 299 22.45 16.39 6.31
CA LEU A 299 21.38 17.38 6.17
C LEU A 299 20.95 17.94 7.52
N PRO A 300 20.81 19.28 7.66
CA PRO A 300 20.17 19.88 8.83
C PRO A 300 18.66 19.64 8.79
N PHE A 301 17.98 19.84 9.93
CA PHE A 301 16.56 19.57 10.19
C PHE A 301 15.63 19.81 8.99
N GLU A 302 15.57 21.02 8.45
CA GLU A 302 14.63 21.38 7.37
C GLU A 302 14.83 20.54 6.11
N LYS A 303 16.08 20.41 5.66
CA LYS A 303 16.44 19.63 4.47
C LYS A 303 16.26 18.14 4.71
N LEU A 304 16.53 17.69 5.93
CA LEU A 304 16.37 16.30 6.34
C LEU A 304 14.90 15.88 6.32
N ILE A 305 14.00 16.69 6.86
CA ILE A 305 12.55 16.43 6.80
C ILE A 305 12.05 16.40 5.36
N HIS A 306 12.54 17.29 4.50
CA HIS A 306 12.19 17.26 3.08
C HIS A 306 12.67 15.95 2.41
N ALA A 307 13.93 15.57 2.63
CA ALA A 307 14.50 14.33 2.09
C ALA A 307 13.77 13.07 2.56
N LEU A 308 13.31 13.04 3.82
CA LEU A 308 12.54 11.93 4.38
C LEU A 308 11.10 11.84 3.85
N LYS A 309 10.59 12.90 3.20
CA LYS A 309 9.29 12.89 2.53
C LYS A 309 9.41 12.60 1.03
N THR A 310 10.59 12.81 0.44
CA THR A 310 10.85 12.68 -0.99
C THR A 310 12.14 11.89 -1.21
N PHE A 311 12.03 10.56 -1.18
CA PHE A 311 13.18 9.69 -1.45
C PHE A 311 13.54 9.68 -2.94
N PRO A 312 14.82 9.45 -3.28
CA PRO A 312 15.26 9.22 -4.65
C PRO A 312 14.55 8.03 -5.32
N GLU A 313 14.27 8.12 -6.63
CA GLU A 313 13.57 7.06 -7.38
C GLU A 313 14.32 5.72 -7.37
N ASP A 314 15.65 5.75 -7.45
CA ASP A 314 16.51 4.57 -7.42
C ASP A 314 16.43 3.83 -6.07
N ALA A 315 16.32 4.58 -4.97
CA ALA A 315 16.10 4.05 -3.63
C ALA A 315 14.73 3.37 -3.49
N MET A 316 13.75 3.77 -4.31
CA MET A 316 12.39 3.23 -4.33
C MET A 316 12.17 2.16 -5.40
N ASN A 317 13.22 1.67 -6.05
CA ASN A 317 13.10 0.53 -6.96
C ASN A 317 12.77 -0.76 -6.18
N PRO A 318 11.62 -1.44 -6.44
CA PRO A 318 11.21 -2.62 -5.67
C PRO A 318 12.19 -3.80 -5.80
N ASP A 319 12.88 -3.94 -6.93
CA ASP A 319 13.82 -5.04 -7.16
C ASP A 319 15.19 -4.77 -6.52
N THR A 320 15.44 -3.55 -6.02
CA THR A 320 16.60 -3.19 -5.20
C THR A 320 16.23 -3.15 -3.71
N LEU A 321 15.19 -2.40 -3.35
CA LEU A 321 14.81 -2.11 -1.97
C LEU A 321 14.33 -3.35 -1.20
N LEU A 322 13.47 -4.18 -1.81
CA LEU A 322 12.91 -5.34 -1.10
C LEU A 322 13.95 -6.42 -0.79
N PRO A 323 14.91 -6.75 -1.70
CA PRO A 323 16.05 -7.59 -1.34
C PRO A 323 16.89 -7.07 -0.18
N LEU A 324 17.05 -5.74 -0.04
CA LEU A 324 17.73 -5.14 1.11
C LEU A 324 16.89 -5.25 2.40
N ALA A 325 15.57 -5.19 2.29
CA ALA A 325 14.64 -5.30 3.42
C ALA A 325 14.54 -6.74 3.98
N TYR A 326 14.54 -7.78 3.13
CA TYR A 326 14.26 -9.14 3.58
C TYR A 326 15.20 -9.71 4.67
N PRO A 327 16.53 -9.49 4.60
CA PRO A 327 17.48 -10.00 5.58
C PRO A 327 17.38 -9.32 6.95
N ILE A 328 16.81 -8.12 7.03
CA ILE A 328 16.70 -7.34 8.29
C ILE A 328 15.85 -8.13 9.29
N LYS A 329 16.42 -8.49 10.45
CA LYS A 329 15.77 -9.31 11.48
C LYS A 329 15.16 -8.42 12.57
N VAL A 330 13.85 -8.21 12.52
CA VAL A 330 13.13 -7.36 13.49
C VAL A 330 12.14 -8.12 14.38
N SER A 331 11.81 -9.38 14.07
CA SER A 331 10.66 -10.07 14.68
C SER A 331 10.73 -10.16 16.20
N LYS A 332 11.84 -10.65 16.76
CA LYS A 332 12.00 -10.75 18.22
C LYS A 332 12.06 -9.36 18.86
N ARG A 333 12.81 -8.45 18.25
CA ARG A 333 13.04 -7.10 18.79
C ARG A 333 11.77 -6.26 18.83
N LEU A 334 10.87 -6.40 17.85
CA LEU A 334 9.57 -5.73 17.86
C LEU A 334 8.73 -6.15 19.06
N GLU A 335 8.69 -7.43 19.42
CA GLU A 335 7.94 -7.88 20.60
C GLU A 335 8.54 -7.33 21.90
N GLU A 336 9.87 -7.31 22.02
CA GLU A 336 10.56 -6.71 23.16
C GLU A 336 10.25 -5.20 23.27
N LEU A 337 10.37 -4.46 22.17
CA LEU A 337 10.08 -3.02 22.11
C LEU A 337 8.61 -2.70 22.35
N LYS A 338 7.69 -3.60 22.02
CA LYS A 338 6.27 -3.45 22.37
C LYS A 338 6.09 -3.45 23.89
N VAL A 339 6.70 -4.41 24.57
CA VAL A 339 6.67 -4.49 26.05
C VAL A 339 7.33 -3.26 26.68
N ASP A 340 8.42 -2.77 26.10
CA ASP A 340 9.08 -1.55 26.57
C ASP A 340 8.19 -0.32 26.38
N TYR A 341 7.50 -0.19 25.24
CA TYR A 341 6.53 0.87 25.00
C TYR A 341 5.38 0.83 26.02
N GLU A 342 4.77 -0.32 26.26
CA GLU A 342 3.70 -0.49 27.26
C GLU A 342 4.13 -0.02 28.67
N LYS A 343 5.37 -0.31 29.07
CA LYS A 343 5.93 0.18 30.35
C LYS A 343 6.09 1.69 30.39
N THR A 344 6.35 2.35 29.26
CA THR A 344 6.48 3.83 29.23
C THR A 344 5.14 4.52 29.46
N ILE A 345 4.05 3.95 28.96
CA ILE A 345 2.69 4.47 29.14
C ILE A 345 2.15 4.16 30.54
N ALA A 346 2.53 3.01 31.11
CA ALA A 346 2.09 2.58 32.43
C ALA A 346 2.76 3.33 33.61
N LYS A 347 3.84 4.09 33.37
CA LYS A 347 4.44 4.93 34.41
C LYS A 347 3.55 6.16 34.63
N PRO A 348 2.98 6.35 35.84
CA PRO A 348 2.24 7.58 36.12
C PRO A 348 3.19 8.76 35.96
N VAL A 349 2.73 9.81 35.28
CA VAL A 349 3.37 11.12 35.28
C VAL A 349 3.51 11.51 36.75
N GLN A 350 4.74 11.52 37.27
CA GLN A 350 4.96 12.04 38.63
C GLN A 350 4.55 13.51 38.63
N PRO A 351 3.71 13.92 39.60
CA PRO A 351 3.11 15.25 39.65
C PRO A 351 4.13 16.37 39.80
#